data_AF-A0A251TST0-F1
#
_entry.id   AF-A0A251TST0-F1
#
_cell.length_a   1.000
_cell.length_b   1.000
_cell.length_c   1.000
_cell.angle_alpha   90.00
_cell.angle_beta   90.00
_cell.angle_gamma   90.00
#
_symmetry.space_group_name_H-M   'P 1'
#
loop_
_entity.id
_entity.type
_entity.pdbx_description
1 polymer ?
#
loop_
_entity_poly.entity_id
_entity_poly.type
_entity_poly.pdbx_seq_one_letter_code
_entity_poly.pdbx_strand_id
1 'polypeptide(L)'
;MSNNYTAAKHIQGELVTVEKLHKHVRNYWIMAESGSGLHFITACFHTTSASGVICLLVAILHTYTMFGTIKAMLAKDYDSDYRWSVIVILIVQSIGVVIGTIVPLFRCFTTLRFKVFFSIHFKVFKVESYWTQKLYEWKRTIIRLPFRSCKLEVVIETFKRLFFNIWIQLQKGVVVLCKIIALIPLVFVTCRKKENMELNEYIRPYVLYLDNEMWVGEKTLEGFSKSVKPLIQIGAKRQPCNLIRLIQLESTIGFHGVANFDHTGHHHIPSILSSVQYTDVPSSDCWSLPVVTLTMIALSLPELENQAVDCLFESVREGLRYVQLVEESLNCTYDRVSFQKAARTLWDEIKFEERWLGNKLRDFQVHIARQIVEWFRDKATHYLSGDGNTEIDSIGESICADSMHRITETILRTFYTNNDAPKSQEELFETLSSMIADIIGACLTNLPQIITMKCHTYSREERQARVKDAAKLLGETTQIIEMLQDHDIPNIYPSDMPFLGKWRAYFRESLIP
;
A
#
# COMPACT_ATOMS: atom_id res chain seq x y z
N MET A 1 21.05 8.72 -3.01
CA MET A 1 20.20 9.76 -3.63
C MET A 1 20.08 9.60 -5.16
N SER A 2 21.15 9.24 -5.90
CA SER A 2 21.08 9.08 -7.37
C SER A 2 20.43 7.77 -7.86
N ASN A 3 20.68 6.62 -7.22
CA ASN A 3 20.27 5.31 -7.76
C ASN A 3 18.77 4.97 -7.64
N ASN A 4 18.00 5.68 -6.82
CA ASN A 4 16.57 5.40 -6.63
C ASN A 4 15.66 6.10 -7.64
N TYR A 5 16.15 7.17 -8.28
CA TYR A 5 15.43 7.87 -9.35
C TYR A 5 15.49 7.12 -10.68
N THR A 6 16.57 6.37 -10.92
CA THR A 6 16.78 5.59 -12.15
C THR A 6 15.94 4.32 -12.21
N ALA A 7 15.68 3.67 -11.06
CA ALA A 7 14.84 2.46 -11.02
C ALA A 7 13.34 2.75 -11.27
N ALA A 8 12.85 3.91 -10.82
CA ALA A 8 11.48 4.36 -11.14
C ALA A 8 11.32 4.67 -12.63
N LYS A 9 12.35 5.25 -13.27
CA LYS A 9 12.36 5.50 -14.72
C LYS A 9 12.40 4.22 -15.57
N HIS A 10 12.96 3.13 -15.05
CA HIS A 10 13.17 1.90 -15.82
C HIS A 10 11.91 1.02 -15.98
N ILE A 11 10.82 1.36 -15.27
CA ILE A 11 9.52 0.67 -15.35
C ILE A 11 8.49 1.52 -16.14
N GLN A 12 8.83 2.76 -16.49
CA GLN A 12 7.91 3.75 -17.03
C GLN A 12 7.62 3.62 -18.54
N GLY A 13 7.96 2.50 -19.18
CA GLY A 13 7.98 2.42 -20.66
C GLY A 13 7.58 1.08 -21.28
N GLU A 14 7.32 0.05 -20.49
CA GLU A 14 6.98 -1.29 -21.01
C GLU A 14 5.84 -1.84 -20.16
N LEU A 15 4.86 -2.49 -20.80
CA LEU A 15 3.73 -3.12 -20.13
C LEU A 15 4.26 -4.05 -19.02
N VAL A 16 3.96 -3.70 -17.76
CA VAL A 16 4.56 -4.39 -16.62
C VAL A 16 3.82 -5.70 -16.40
N THR A 17 4.49 -6.82 -16.67
CA THR A 17 3.95 -8.16 -16.44
C THR A 17 3.63 -8.40 -14.97
N VAL A 18 2.64 -9.27 -14.69
CA VAL A 18 2.29 -9.66 -13.32
C VAL A 18 3.49 -10.22 -12.56
N GLU A 19 4.37 -10.97 -13.23
CA GLU A 19 5.61 -11.48 -12.63
C GLU A 19 6.56 -10.36 -12.18
N LYS A 20 6.72 -9.31 -13.01
CA LYS A 20 7.50 -8.12 -12.67
C LYS A 20 6.88 -7.41 -11.45
N LEU A 21 5.56 -7.28 -11.38
CA LEU A 21 4.85 -6.71 -10.21
C LEU A 21 5.03 -7.55 -8.95
N HIS A 22 4.93 -8.87 -9.04
CA HIS A 22 5.20 -9.78 -7.92
C HIS A 22 6.61 -9.60 -7.37
N LYS A 23 7.61 -9.55 -8.27
CA LYS A 23 9.00 -9.30 -7.88
C LYS A 23 9.15 -7.93 -7.23
N HIS A 24 8.51 -6.90 -7.78
CA HIS A 24 8.55 -5.53 -7.27
C HIS A 24 7.97 -5.44 -5.85
N VAL A 25 6.72 -5.85 -5.65
CA VAL A 25 6.05 -5.85 -4.34
C VAL A 25 6.86 -6.64 -3.32
N ARG A 26 7.38 -7.81 -3.70
CA ARG A 26 8.24 -8.64 -2.83
C ARG A 26 9.51 -7.91 -2.40
N ASN A 27 10.19 -7.24 -3.32
CA ASN A 27 11.41 -6.49 -3.02
C ASN A 27 11.14 -5.33 -2.06
N TYR A 28 10.06 -4.57 -2.31
CA TYR A 28 9.65 -3.48 -1.42
C TYR A 28 9.16 -3.97 -0.05
N TRP A 29 8.58 -5.17 0.01
CA TRP A 29 8.19 -5.79 1.26
C TRP A 29 9.41 -6.18 2.11
N ILE A 30 10.44 -6.76 1.49
CA ILE A 30 11.73 -7.02 2.14
C ILE A 30 12.35 -5.71 2.66
N MET A 31 12.27 -4.62 1.88
CA MET A 31 12.76 -3.31 2.30
C MET A 31 11.96 -2.75 3.48
N ALA A 32 10.64 -2.92 3.48
CA ALA A 32 9.77 -2.48 4.57
C ALA A 32 10.06 -3.25 5.87
N GLU A 33 10.11 -4.58 5.80
CA GLU A 33 10.38 -5.46 6.96
C GLU A 33 11.81 -5.31 7.50
N SER A 34 12.81 -5.15 6.63
CA SER A 34 14.18 -4.87 7.08
C SER A 34 14.28 -3.48 7.74
N GLY A 35 13.52 -2.51 7.25
CA GLY A 35 13.40 -1.17 7.84
C GLY A 35 12.66 -1.14 9.18
N SER A 36 11.57 -1.88 9.34
CA SER A 36 10.84 -1.98 10.62
C SER A 36 11.54 -2.88 11.63
N GLY A 37 12.40 -3.80 11.15
CA GLY A 37 13.23 -4.70 11.92
C GLY A 37 14.26 -4.05 12.87
N LEU A 38 14.32 -2.71 12.98
CA LEU A 38 15.19 -2.01 13.96
C LEU A 38 14.95 -2.50 15.40
N HIS A 39 13.71 -2.86 15.75
CA HIS A 39 13.37 -3.47 17.04
C HIS A 39 14.00 -4.86 17.20
N PHE A 40 14.04 -5.64 16.12
CA PHE A 40 14.68 -6.95 16.08
C PHE A 40 16.21 -6.85 16.11
N ILE A 41 16.77 -5.83 15.49
CA ILE A 41 18.20 -5.54 15.50
C ILE A 41 18.66 -5.08 16.89
N THR A 42 17.82 -4.34 17.63
CA THR A 42 18.09 -4.02 19.05
C THR A 42 18.21 -5.30 19.91
N ALA A 43 17.45 -6.34 19.57
CA ALA A 43 17.60 -7.65 20.21
C ALA A 43 18.93 -8.36 19.84
N CYS A 44 19.56 -7.97 18.73
CA CYS A 44 20.84 -8.50 18.26
C CYS A 44 22.07 -7.75 18.81
N PHE A 45 21.90 -6.73 19.67
CA PHE A 45 23.04 -6.10 20.32
C PHE A 45 23.80 -7.10 21.20
N HIS A 46 25.13 -6.97 21.20
CA HIS A 46 26.01 -7.81 22.01
C HIS A 46 25.67 -7.78 23.51
N THR A 47 25.20 -6.64 24.02
CA THR A 47 24.75 -6.48 25.42
C THR A 47 23.48 -7.28 25.72
N THR A 48 22.51 -7.28 24.80
CA THR A 48 21.26 -8.05 24.92
C THR A 48 21.49 -9.55 24.80
N SER A 49 22.38 -9.98 23.90
CA SER A 49 22.76 -11.40 23.81
C SER A 49 23.53 -11.85 25.05
N ALA A 50 24.46 -11.03 25.55
CA ALA A 50 25.18 -11.31 26.79
C ALA A 50 24.26 -11.42 28.00
N SER A 51 23.22 -10.57 28.10
CA SER A 51 22.25 -10.69 29.19
C SER A 51 21.49 -12.01 29.17
N GLY A 52 21.15 -12.54 27.99
CA GLY A 52 20.55 -13.88 27.87
C GLY A 52 21.46 -14.99 28.40
N VAL A 53 22.77 -14.95 28.10
CA VAL A 53 23.75 -15.91 28.63
C VAL A 53 23.90 -15.76 30.14
N ILE A 54 23.98 -14.53 30.64
CA ILE A 54 24.07 -14.26 32.08
C ILE A 54 22.82 -14.77 32.80
N CYS A 55 21.62 -14.51 32.29
CA CYS A 55 20.37 -15.02 32.85
C CYS A 55 20.33 -16.55 32.88
N LEU A 56 20.85 -17.22 31.83
CA LEU A 56 20.96 -18.67 31.82
C LEU A 56 21.89 -19.18 32.94
N LEU A 57 23.05 -18.56 33.10
CA LEU A 57 24.00 -18.91 34.16
C LEU A 57 23.38 -18.69 35.56
N VAL A 58 22.67 -17.59 35.74
CA VAL A 58 21.94 -17.30 36.99
C VAL A 58 20.86 -18.36 37.24
N ALA A 59 20.10 -18.76 36.22
CA ALA A 59 19.09 -19.81 36.35
C ALA A 59 19.69 -21.17 36.70
N ILE A 60 20.85 -21.53 36.12
CA ILE A 60 21.59 -22.75 36.44
C ILE A 60 22.08 -22.71 37.89
N LEU A 61 22.70 -21.61 38.30
CA LEU A 61 23.19 -21.43 39.67
C LEU A 61 22.06 -21.49 40.68
N HIS A 62 20.93 -20.83 40.38
CA HIS A 62 19.72 -20.87 41.21
C HIS A 62 19.14 -22.29 41.30
N THR A 63 19.18 -23.07 40.23
CA THR A 63 18.76 -24.48 40.26
C THR A 63 19.66 -25.33 41.15
N TYR A 64 20.99 -25.08 41.11
CA TYR A 64 21.95 -25.78 41.96
C TYR A 64 21.78 -25.45 43.45
N THR A 65 21.62 -24.16 43.79
CA THR A 65 21.37 -23.74 45.17
C THR A 65 20.03 -24.28 45.67
N MET A 66 18.99 -24.31 44.84
CA MET A 66 17.69 -24.92 45.15
C MET A 66 17.81 -26.41 45.46
N PHE A 67 18.60 -27.16 44.69
CA PHE A 67 18.83 -28.58 44.99
C PHE A 67 19.51 -28.78 46.35
N GLY A 68 20.51 -27.94 46.66
CA GLY A 68 21.19 -27.93 47.95
C GLY A 68 20.27 -27.62 49.12
N THR A 69 19.41 -26.59 48.98
CA THR A 69 18.45 -26.22 50.03
C THR A 69 17.37 -27.29 50.21
N ILE A 70 16.80 -27.86 49.14
CA ILE A 70 15.83 -28.97 49.24
C ILE A 70 16.47 -30.16 49.98
N LYS A 71 17.74 -30.48 49.70
CA LYS A 71 18.46 -31.57 50.38
C LYS A 71 18.67 -31.28 51.87
N ALA A 72 19.06 -30.06 52.24
CA ALA A 72 19.19 -29.65 53.64
C ALA A 72 17.82 -29.67 54.37
N MET A 73 16.75 -29.31 53.65
CA MET A 73 15.37 -29.34 54.16
C MET A 73 14.87 -30.77 54.40
N LEU A 74 15.18 -31.72 53.51
CA LEU A 74 14.93 -33.16 53.72
C LEU A 74 15.65 -33.71 54.96
N ALA A 75 16.79 -33.12 55.32
CA ALA A 75 17.55 -33.45 56.52
C ALA A 75 17.02 -32.80 57.82
N LYS A 76 15.94 -32.00 57.75
CA LYS A 76 15.34 -31.24 58.88
C LYS A 76 16.29 -30.27 59.59
N ASP A 77 17.30 -29.76 58.90
CA ASP A 77 18.25 -28.81 59.45
C ASP A 77 17.74 -27.37 59.19
N TYR A 78 17.00 -26.81 60.14
CA TYR A 78 16.34 -25.51 60.02
C TYR A 78 16.99 -24.44 60.92
N ASP A 79 18.21 -24.04 60.60
CA ASP A 79 18.84 -22.88 61.25
C ASP A 79 18.56 -21.59 60.46
N SER A 80 17.29 -21.14 60.46
CA SER A 80 16.88 -19.89 59.82
C SER A 80 15.74 -19.20 60.56
N ASP A 81 15.89 -17.89 60.81
CA ASP A 81 14.90 -17.03 61.46
C ASP A 81 13.53 -17.02 60.75
N TYR A 82 13.50 -17.36 59.46
CA TYR A 82 12.30 -17.36 58.61
C TYR A 82 11.52 -18.69 58.61
N ARG A 83 12.03 -19.75 59.28
CA ARG A 83 11.37 -21.07 59.43
C ARG A 83 10.74 -21.60 58.13
N TRP A 84 9.43 -21.91 58.12
CA TRP A 84 8.72 -22.47 56.96
C TRP A 84 8.52 -21.47 55.82
N SER A 85 8.54 -20.16 56.13
CA SER A 85 8.40 -19.09 55.13
C SER A 85 9.55 -19.06 54.12
N VAL A 86 10.70 -19.66 54.45
CA VAL A 86 11.82 -19.87 53.51
C VAL A 86 11.36 -20.60 52.25
N ILE A 87 10.44 -21.55 52.37
CA ILE A 87 9.92 -22.32 51.22
C ILE A 87 9.15 -21.40 50.27
N VAL A 88 8.26 -20.58 50.82
CA VAL A 88 7.44 -19.66 50.03
C VAL A 88 8.32 -18.64 49.32
N ILE A 89 9.32 -18.08 50.00
CA ILE A 89 10.28 -17.14 49.42
C ILE A 89 11.06 -17.79 48.27
N LEU A 90 11.56 -19.02 48.47
CA LEU A 90 12.31 -19.75 47.44
C LEU A 90 11.45 -20.07 46.21
N ILE A 91 10.18 -20.46 46.38
CA ILE A 91 9.26 -20.72 45.28
C ILE A 91 9.01 -19.43 44.48
N VAL A 92 8.69 -18.33 45.16
CA VAL A 92 8.43 -17.04 44.51
C VAL A 92 9.66 -16.53 43.76
N GLN A 93 10.85 -16.63 44.36
CA GLN A 93 12.12 -16.27 43.70
C GLN A 93 12.40 -17.17 42.50
N SER A 94 12.13 -18.47 42.58
CA SER A 94 12.34 -19.41 41.48
C SER A 94 11.44 -19.10 40.29
N ILE A 95 10.16 -18.80 40.53
CA ILE A 95 9.23 -18.35 39.50
C ILE A 95 9.75 -17.06 38.85
N GLY A 96 10.21 -16.10 39.66
CA GLY A 96 10.81 -14.86 39.19
C GLY A 96 12.03 -15.07 38.29
N VAL A 97 12.95 -15.97 38.67
CA VAL A 97 14.14 -16.32 37.89
C VAL A 97 13.76 -16.98 36.57
N VAL A 98 12.81 -17.92 36.58
CA VAL A 98 12.33 -18.58 35.35
C VAL A 98 11.72 -17.56 34.40
N ILE A 99 10.77 -16.75 34.85
CA ILE A 99 10.12 -15.72 34.04
C ILE A 99 11.14 -14.70 33.51
N GLY A 100 12.04 -14.24 34.39
CA GLY A 100 13.10 -13.28 34.06
C GLY A 100 14.13 -13.81 33.06
N THR A 101 14.25 -15.12 32.90
CA THR A 101 15.22 -15.77 32.00
C THR A 101 14.66 -16.03 30.60
N ILE A 102 13.34 -16.26 30.46
CA ILE A 102 12.69 -16.59 29.17
C ILE A 102 12.92 -15.50 28.11
N VAL A 103 12.64 -14.23 28.44
CA VAL A 103 12.72 -13.13 27.48
C VAL A 103 14.16 -12.86 27.02
N PRO A 104 15.16 -12.74 27.92
CA PRO A 104 16.57 -12.60 27.52
C PRO A 104 17.11 -13.80 26.72
N LEU A 105 16.72 -15.03 27.08
CA LEU A 105 17.09 -16.22 26.32
C LEU A 105 16.56 -16.17 24.89
N PHE A 106 15.29 -15.82 24.71
CA PHE A 106 14.69 -15.71 23.38
C PHE A 106 15.45 -14.70 22.51
N ARG A 107 15.85 -13.55 23.10
CA ARG A 107 16.67 -12.52 22.43
C ARG A 107 18.11 -12.99 22.13
N CYS A 108 18.69 -13.83 22.97
CA CYS A 108 19.99 -14.46 22.71
C CYS A 108 19.91 -15.44 21.53
N PHE A 109 18.87 -16.29 21.50
CA PHE A 109 18.65 -17.24 20.41
C PHE A 109 18.35 -16.58 19.06
N THR A 110 17.62 -15.46 19.05
CA THR A 110 17.41 -14.69 17.81
C THR A 110 18.73 -14.16 17.26
N THR A 111 19.64 -13.67 18.10
CA THR A 111 20.97 -13.21 17.67
C THR A 111 21.77 -14.31 16.97
N LEU A 112 21.69 -15.55 17.45
CA LEU A 112 22.36 -16.71 16.84
C LEU A 112 21.81 -17.07 15.46
N ARG A 113 20.50 -16.92 15.26
CA ARG A 113 19.88 -17.19 13.95
C ARG A 113 20.29 -16.20 12.86
N PHE A 114 20.66 -14.98 13.24
CA PHE A 114 20.95 -13.89 12.31
C PHE A 114 22.43 -13.78 11.94
N LYS A 115 23.33 -14.29 12.78
CA LYS A 115 24.78 -14.12 12.64
C LYS A 115 25.45 -15.44 12.25
N VAL A 116 25.39 -15.81 10.96
CA VAL A 116 26.22 -16.91 10.45
C VAL A 116 27.57 -16.35 10.00
N PHE A 117 28.61 -16.84 10.68
CA PHE A 117 30.03 -16.95 10.35
C PHE A 117 30.56 -16.12 9.16
N PHE A 118 31.46 -15.17 9.45
CA PHE A 118 32.84 -15.16 8.90
C PHE A 118 33.68 -13.91 9.21
N SER A 119 33.21 -12.96 10.02
CA SER A 119 34.04 -11.77 10.35
C SER A 119 33.88 -11.32 11.81
N ILE A 120 34.08 -12.24 12.75
CA ILE A 120 33.91 -11.94 14.19
C ILE A 120 35.25 -11.73 14.87
N HIS A 121 36.31 -12.44 14.46
CA HIS A 121 37.55 -12.52 15.24
C HIS A 121 38.29 -11.19 15.39
N PHE A 122 38.24 -10.29 14.39
CA PHE A 122 38.99 -9.02 14.43
C PHE A 122 38.22 -7.81 15.00
N LYS A 123 36.89 -7.88 15.15
CA LYS A 123 36.07 -6.74 15.61
C LYS A 123 35.65 -6.80 17.09
N VAL A 124 36.03 -7.84 17.85
CA VAL A 124 35.61 -8.03 19.26
C VAL A 124 36.10 -6.90 20.17
N PHE A 125 37.33 -6.43 19.99
CA PHE A 125 37.93 -5.38 20.83
C PHE A 125 37.66 -3.95 20.35
N LYS A 126 37.10 -3.78 19.15
CA LYS A 126 36.75 -2.45 18.63
C LYS A 126 35.42 -2.03 19.25
N VAL A 127 35.43 -0.96 20.04
CA VAL A 127 34.20 -0.34 20.57
C VAL A 127 33.76 0.76 19.61
N GLU A 128 32.52 0.67 19.13
CA GLU A 128 31.92 1.67 18.25
C GLU A 128 31.70 3.00 18.97
N SER A 129 31.87 4.11 18.25
CA SER A 129 31.79 5.46 18.82
C SER A 129 30.46 5.75 19.50
N TYR A 130 29.35 5.27 18.94
CA TYR A 130 27.99 5.50 19.45
C TYR A 130 27.80 5.03 20.92
N TRP A 131 28.51 3.99 21.36
CA TRP A 131 28.45 3.50 22.76
C TRP A 131 28.98 4.51 23.78
N THR A 132 29.88 5.39 23.35
CA THR A 132 30.53 6.38 24.21
C THR A 132 30.21 7.81 23.83
N GLN A 133 29.54 8.03 22.70
CA GLN A 133 29.28 9.35 22.13
C GLN A 133 28.57 10.27 23.12
N LYS A 134 27.45 9.85 23.74
CA LYS A 134 26.75 10.66 24.75
C LYS A 134 27.63 10.99 25.96
N LEU A 135 28.47 10.05 26.41
CA LEU A 135 29.39 10.29 27.52
C LEU A 135 30.46 11.33 27.14
N TYR A 136 30.94 11.31 25.90
CA TYR A 136 31.84 12.34 25.37
C TYR A 136 31.14 13.69 25.20
N GLU A 137 29.88 13.71 24.77
CA GLU A 137 29.06 14.91 24.67
C GLU A 137 28.86 15.53 26.06
N TRP A 138 28.38 14.77 27.04
CA TRP A 138 28.20 15.24 28.43
C TRP A 138 29.49 15.68 29.10
N LYS A 139 30.61 15.02 28.78
CA LYS A 139 31.95 15.44 29.22
C LYS A 139 32.32 16.82 28.66
N ARG A 140 31.87 17.17 27.45
CA ARG A 140 32.14 18.45 26.78
C ARG A 140 31.12 19.54 27.10
N THR A 141 29.91 19.19 27.53
CA THR A 141 28.85 20.15 27.86
C THR A 141 29.26 21.01 29.05
N ILE A 142 29.36 22.32 28.90
CA ILE A 142 29.66 23.23 30.02
C ILE A 142 28.42 23.32 30.92
N ILE A 143 28.55 22.98 32.20
CA ILE A 143 27.46 23.15 33.17
C ILE A 143 27.60 24.56 33.75
N ARG A 144 26.71 25.48 33.38
CA ARG A 144 26.64 26.80 34.01
C ARG A 144 25.92 26.66 35.33
N LEU A 145 26.68 26.49 36.41
CA LEU A 145 26.14 26.48 37.77
C LEU A 145 26.00 27.93 38.27
N PRO A 146 24.93 28.28 39.01
CA PRO A 146 24.67 29.64 39.47
C PRO A 146 25.55 30.08 40.66
N PHE A 147 26.70 29.44 40.89
CA PHE A 147 27.54 29.68 42.06
C PHE A 147 28.59 30.78 41.78
N ARG A 148 28.76 31.69 42.75
CA ARG A 148 29.60 32.90 42.66
C ARG A 148 31.11 32.64 42.91
N SER A 149 31.55 31.38 43.06
CA SER A 149 32.92 31.03 43.47
C SER A 149 33.68 30.29 42.36
N CYS A 150 34.65 30.98 41.76
CA CYS A 150 35.53 30.47 40.70
C CYS A 150 36.31 29.21 41.12
N LYS A 151 36.71 29.10 42.40
CA LYS A 151 37.44 27.90 42.90
C LYS A 151 36.57 26.64 42.91
N LEU A 152 35.29 26.77 43.25
CA LEU A 152 34.36 25.65 43.31
C LEU A 152 33.97 25.17 41.91
N GLU A 153 33.85 26.10 40.96
CA GLU A 153 33.62 25.81 39.55
C GLU A 153 34.76 24.97 38.93
N VAL A 154 36.01 25.35 39.20
CA VAL A 154 37.20 24.58 38.76
C VAL A 154 37.22 23.16 39.35
N VAL A 155 36.89 23.02 40.64
CA VAL A 155 36.84 21.70 41.30
C VAL A 155 35.74 20.81 40.72
N ILE A 156 34.54 21.36 40.50
CA ILE A 156 33.42 20.61 39.91
C ILE A 156 33.74 20.17 38.49
N GLU A 157 34.29 21.04 37.66
CA GLU A 157 34.60 20.71 36.27
C GLU A 157 35.74 19.67 36.17
N THR A 158 36.68 19.72 37.13
CA THR A 158 37.73 18.70 37.28
C THR A 158 37.16 17.35 37.71
N PHE A 159 36.29 17.33 38.74
CA PHE A 159 35.64 16.11 39.22
C PHE A 159 34.76 15.48 38.13
N LYS A 160 33.97 16.29 37.43
CA LYS A 160 33.15 15.86 36.30
C LYS A 160 33.97 15.23 35.18
N ARG A 161 35.12 15.84 34.83
CA ARG A 161 36.03 15.28 33.81
C ARG A 161 36.58 13.93 34.25
N LEU A 162 36.98 13.79 35.52
CA LEU A 162 37.45 12.54 36.09
C LEU A 162 36.34 11.47 36.08
N PHE A 163 35.14 11.83 36.53
CA PHE A 163 33.96 10.99 36.52
C PHE A 163 33.70 10.45 35.11
N PHE A 164 33.50 11.33 34.11
CA PHE A 164 33.23 10.87 32.75
C PHE A 164 34.38 10.07 32.13
N ASN A 165 35.64 10.35 32.48
CA ASN A 165 36.78 9.53 32.03
C ASN A 165 36.66 8.08 32.55
N ILE A 166 36.36 7.92 33.83
CA ILE A 166 36.18 6.59 34.45
C ILE A 166 34.99 5.88 33.81
N TRP A 167 33.85 6.56 33.63
CA TRP A 167 32.66 5.97 33.01
C TRP A 167 32.86 5.58 31.54
N ILE A 168 33.60 6.38 30.77
CA ILE A 168 33.91 6.04 29.37
C ILE A 168 34.76 4.76 29.32
N GLN A 169 35.76 4.62 30.20
CA GLN A 169 36.59 3.42 30.25
C GLN A 169 35.79 2.20 30.73
N LEU A 170 34.94 2.37 31.75
CA LEU A 170 34.05 1.32 32.24
C LEU A 170 33.08 0.87 31.15
N GLN A 171 32.42 1.80 30.46
CA GLN A 171 31.48 1.51 29.37
C GLN A 171 32.17 0.74 28.24
N LYS A 172 33.39 1.12 27.86
CA LYS A 172 34.19 0.38 26.86
C LYS A 172 34.49 -1.04 27.33
N GLY A 173 34.93 -1.20 28.59
CA GLY A 173 35.20 -2.50 29.19
C GLY A 173 33.97 -3.41 29.21
N VAL A 174 32.82 -2.89 29.64
CA VAL A 174 31.54 -3.61 29.66
C VAL A 174 31.11 -4.05 28.25
N VAL A 175 31.20 -3.16 27.25
CA VAL A 175 30.85 -3.52 25.87
C VAL A 175 31.75 -4.63 25.33
N VAL A 176 33.06 -4.58 25.58
CA VAL A 176 33.99 -5.65 25.18
C VAL A 176 33.65 -6.96 25.89
N LEU A 177 33.38 -6.93 27.20
CA LEU A 177 32.99 -8.11 27.97
C LEU A 177 31.68 -8.72 27.43
N CYS A 178 30.67 -7.90 27.15
CA CYS A 178 29.44 -8.36 26.53
C CYS A 178 29.68 -8.96 25.14
N LYS A 179 30.57 -8.38 24.33
CA LYS A 179 30.97 -8.95 23.03
C LYS A 179 31.58 -10.34 23.20
N ILE A 180 32.42 -10.56 24.22
CA ILE A 180 33.02 -11.87 24.53
C ILE A 180 31.95 -12.88 24.98
N ILE A 181 31.09 -12.51 25.93
CA ILE A 181 30.02 -13.38 26.45
C ILE A 181 29.07 -13.81 25.32
N ALA A 182 28.72 -12.89 24.41
CA ALA A 182 27.85 -13.18 23.27
C ALA A 182 28.45 -14.19 22.27
N LEU A 183 29.75 -14.54 22.37
CA LEU A 183 30.38 -15.59 21.55
C LEU A 183 30.15 -17.00 22.10
N ILE A 184 29.87 -17.15 23.40
CA ILE A 184 29.73 -18.46 24.05
C ILE A 184 28.67 -19.33 23.36
N PRO A 185 27.45 -18.81 23.02
CA PRO A 185 26.45 -19.63 22.35
C PRO A 185 26.81 -19.93 20.89
N LEU A 186 27.62 -19.08 20.24
CA LEU A 186 28.09 -19.31 18.87
C LEU A 186 29.01 -20.53 18.83
N VAL A 187 29.97 -20.64 19.76
CA VAL A 187 30.88 -21.80 19.89
C VAL A 187 30.12 -23.11 20.07
N PHE A 188 28.96 -23.08 20.73
CA PHE A 188 28.13 -24.27 20.91
C PHE A 188 27.35 -24.67 19.65
N VAL A 189 26.94 -23.68 18.83
CA VAL A 189 26.21 -23.91 17.57
C VAL A 189 27.15 -24.33 16.44
N THR A 190 28.40 -23.85 16.41
CA THR A 190 29.39 -24.18 15.38
C THR A 190 29.74 -25.68 15.29
N CYS A 191 29.54 -26.44 16.36
CA CYS A 191 29.71 -27.89 16.40
C CYS A 191 28.57 -28.67 15.72
N ARG A 192 27.48 -28.02 15.27
CA ARG A 192 26.36 -28.66 14.55
C ARG A 192 26.11 -27.97 13.19
N LYS A 193 26.71 -28.57 12.15
CA LYS A 193 26.54 -28.34 10.70
C LYS A 193 26.97 -26.98 10.12
N LYS A 194 27.75 -27.08 9.05
CA LYS A 194 28.20 -26.02 8.14
C LYS A 194 27.29 -26.07 6.91
N GLU A 195 26.40 -25.11 6.74
CA GLU A 195 25.69 -24.90 5.47
C GLU A 195 26.15 -23.57 4.90
N ASN A 196 26.86 -23.62 3.78
CA ASN A 196 27.17 -22.47 2.95
C ASN A 196 25.98 -22.26 2.02
N MET A 197 25.45 -21.04 1.93
CA MET A 197 24.49 -20.68 0.88
C MET A 197 24.80 -19.27 0.38
N GLU A 198 24.75 -19.11 -0.94
CA GLU A 198 25.09 -17.88 -1.66
C GLU A 198 23.84 -17.03 -1.86
N LEU A 199 23.91 -15.78 -1.38
CA LEU A 199 22.84 -14.80 -1.51
C LEU A 199 22.69 -14.34 -2.97
N ASN A 200 21.48 -14.48 -3.52
CA ASN A 200 21.12 -14.03 -4.86
C ASN A 200 21.33 -12.51 -5.02
N GLU A 201 22.20 -12.09 -5.94
CA GLU A 201 22.73 -10.72 -6.08
C GLU A 201 21.64 -9.64 -6.26
N TYR A 202 20.47 -10.04 -6.78
CA TYR A 202 19.33 -9.15 -7.06
C TYR A 202 18.61 -8.56 -5.84
N ILE A 203 18.77 -9.13 -4.63
CA ILE A 203 18.03 -8.67 -3.43
C ILE A 203 18.82 -7.60 -2.65
N ARG A 204 20.14 -7.55 -2.83
CA ARG A 204 21.06 -6.66 -2.08
C ARG A 204 20.66 -5.17 -2.08
N PRO A 205 20.12 -4.57 -3.15
CA PRO A 205 19.75 -3.15 -3.15
C PRO A 205 18.54 -2.81 -2.26
N TYR A 206 17.70 -3.79 -1.93
CA TYR A 206 16.45 -3.58 -1.17
C TYR A 206 16.59 -3.89 0.32
N VAL A 207 17.78 -4.29 0.78
CA VAL A 207 18.07 -4.53 2.19
C VAL A 207 18.64 -3.25 2.81
N LEU A 208 18.00 -2.72 3.85
CA LEU A 208 18.54 -1.57 4.58
C LEU A 208 19.69 -2.03 5.49
N TYR A 209 20.91 -1.58 5.16
CA TYR A 209 22.12 -1.86 5.95
C TYR A 209 22.22 -0.88 7.13
N LEU A 210 22.59 -1.39 8.30
CA LEU A 210 23.10 -0.56 9.39
C LEU A 210 24.59 -0.27 9.16
N ASP A 211 25.03 0.87 9.69
CA ASP A 211 26.37 1.48 9.61
C ASP A 211 27.54 0.60 10.09
N ASN A 212 27.27 -0.67 10.44
CA ASN A 212 28.20 -1.59 11.07
C ASN A 212 28.22 -2.99 10.42
N GLU A 213 27.73 -3.11 9.16
CA GLU A 213 27.70 -4.37 8.38
C GLU A 213 26.92 -5.51 9.07
N MET A 214 26.05 -5.19 10.04
CA MET A 214 25.19 -6.17 10.68
C MET A 214 24.03 -6.48 9.73
N TRP A 215 24.26 -7.46 8.86
CA TRP A 215 23.30 -7.91 7.87
C TRP A 215 22.19 -8.74 8.51
N VAL A 216 20.97 -8.62 7.97
CA VAL A 216 19.87 -9.53 8.25
C VAL A 216 20.22 -10.86 7.61
N GLY A 217 20.38 -11.92 8.41
CA GLY A 217 20.72 -13.26 7.93
C GLY A 217 19.81 -13.75 6.80
N GLU A 218 20.34 -14.54 5.87
CA GLU A 218 19.62 -14.99 4.66
C GLU A 218 18.31 -15.70 4.98
N LYS A 219 18.28 -16.53 6.04
CA LYS A 219 17.07 -17.20 6.51
C LYS A 219 15.96 -16.22 6.91
N THR A 220 16.32 -15.06 7.42
CA THR A 220 15.35 -14.02 7.76
C THR A 220 14.88 -13.28 6.52
N LEU A 221 15.77 -12.96 5.58
CA LEU A 221 15.39 -12.37 4.29
C LEU A 221 14.45 -13.30 3.51
N GLU A 222 14.72 -14.60 3.52
CA GLU A 222 13.83 -15.62 2.97
C GLU A 222 12.48 -15.66 3.70
N GLY A 223 12.50 -15.51 5.03
CA GLY A 223 11.29 -15.37 5.85
C GLY A 223 10.44 -14.15 5.45
N PHE A 224 11.06 -12.98 5.27
CA PHE A 224 10.38 -11.77 4.79
C PHE A 224 9.85 -11.95 3.37
N SER A 225 10.65 -12.52 2.48
CA SER A 225 10.25 -12.85 1.11
C SER A 225 9.04 -13.79 1.08
N LYS A 226 8.98 -14.79 1.96
CA LYS A 226 7.83 -15.71 2.08
C LYS A 226 6.60 -15.05 2.70
N SER A 227 6.77 -14.09 3.60
CA SER A 227 5.64 -13.47 4.32
C SER A 227 4.78 -12.53 3.47
N VAL A 228 5.23 -12.15 2.27
CA VAL A 228 4.39 -11.40 1.32
C VAL A 228 3.32 -12.28 0.66
N LYS A 229 3.56 -13.59 0.51
CA LYS A 229 2.66 -14.50 -0.22
C LYS A 229 1.26 -14.55 0.40
N PRO A 230 1.09 -14.69 1.74
CA PRO A 230 -0.24 -14.64 2.36
C PRO A 230 -0.97 -13.31 2.12
N LEU A 231 -0.27 -12.18 2.04
CA LEU A 231 -0.88 -10.87 1.79
C LEU A 231 -1.50 -10.80 0.40
N ILE A 232 -0.79 -11.33 -0.59
CA ILE A 232 -1.29 -11.43 -1.98
C ILE A 232 -2.46 -12.42 -2.04
N GLN A 233 -2.37 -13.56 -1.34
CA GLN A 233 -3.48 -14.53 -1.28
C GLN A 233 -4.74 -13.96 -0.61
N ILE A 234 -4.60 -13.07 0.38
CA ILE A 234 -5.75 -12.35 0.95
C ILE A 234 -6.44 -11.50 -0.12
N GLY A 235 -5.66 -10.82 -0.96
CA GLY A 235 -6.18 -10.07 -2.09
C GLY A 235 -6.85 -10.96 -3.14
N ALA A 236 -6.22 -12.08 -3.49
CA ALA A 236 -6.76 -13.03 -4.46
C ALA A 236 -8.13 -13.60 -4.08
N LYS A 237 -8.44 -13.71 -2.77
CA LYS A 237 -9.77 -14.11 -2.29
C LYS A 237 -10.85 -13.04 -2.45
N ARG A 238 -10.47 -11.81 -2.82
CA ARG A 238 -11.35 -10.63 -2.95
C ARG A 238 -11.38 -10.11 -4.38
N GLN A 239 -11.11 -10.98 -5.35
CA GLN A 239 -11.17 -10.60 -6.76
C GLN A 239 -12.60 -10.20 -7.17
N PRO A 240 -12.74 -9.16 -8.00
CA PRO A 240 -14.02 -8.66 -8.46
C PRO A 240 -14.55 -9.53 -9.62
N CYS A 241 -15.30 -10.57 -9.28
CA CYS A 241 -15.71 -11.60 -10.25
C CYS A 241 -16.67 -11.06 -11.32
N ASN A 242 -17.55 -10.12 -10.97
CA ASN A 242 -18.50 -9.53 -11.91
C ASN A 242 -17.77 -8.62 -12.89
N LEU A 243 -16.88 -7.77 -12.38
CA LEU A 243 -16.03 -6.91 -13.22
C LEU A 243 -15.18 -7.71 -14.21
N ILE A 244 -14.53 -8.79 -13.74
CA ILE A 244 -13.72 -9.67 -14.59
C ILE A 244 -14.58 -10.24 -15.72
N ARG A 245 -15.80 -10.69 -15.40
CA ARG A 245 -16.74 -11.20 -16.40
C ARG A 245 -17.17 -10.12 -17.39
N LEU A 246 -17.44 -8.90 -16.93
CA LEU A 246 -17.81 -7.78 -17.80
C LEU A 246 -16.69 -7.47 -18.81
N ILE A 247 -15.45 -7.30 -18.34
CA ILE A 247 -14.31 -7.00 -19.23
C ILE A 247 -14.12 -8.15 -20.22
N GLN A 248 -14.20 -9.40 -19.76
CA GLN A 248 -13.98 -10.56 -20.63
C GLN A 248 -15.02 -10.73 -21.73
N LEU A 249 -16.28 -10.39 -21.46
CA LEU A 249 -17.40 -10.63 -22.40
C LEU A 249 -17.71 -9.41 -23.28
N GLU A 250 -17.60 -8.21 -22.72
CA GLU A 250 -18.13 -6.99 -23.35
C GLU A 250 -17.03 -6.04 -23.86
N SER A 251 -15.78 -6.16 -23.37
CA SER A 251 -14.71 -5.25 -23.80
C SER A 251 -14.23 -5.58 -25.21
N THR A 252 -14.02 -4.54 -26.00
CA THR A 252 -13.43 -4.65 -27.33
C THR A 252 -11.91 -4.70 -27.26
N ILE A 253 -11.30 -5.38 -28.23
CA ILE A 253 -9.85 -5.29 -28.46
C ILE A 253 -9.50 -3.83 -28.71
N GLY A 254 -8.49 -3.30 -28.02
CA GLY A 254 -8.05 -1.91 -28.12
C GLY A 254 -8.93 -0.90 -27.38
N PHE A 255 -10.02 -1.30 -26.71
CA PHE A 255 -10.90 -0.41 -25.93
C PHE A 255 -11.56 0.71 -26.76
N HIS A 256 -12.10 0.39 -27.94
CA HIS A 256 -12.68 1.37 -28.87
C HIS A 256 -13.88 2.15 -28.30
N GLY A 257 -14.59 1.59 -27.33
CA GLY A 257 -15.67 2.24 -26.61
C GLY A 257 -15.26 3.57 -25.94
N VAL A 258 -13.97 3.71 -25.59
CA VAL A 258 -13.40 4.97 -25.09
C VAL A 258 -13.55 6.13 -26.08
N ALA A 259 -13.50 5.86 -27.38
CA ALA A 259 -13.68 6.87 -28.41
C ALA A 259 -15.15 7.14 -28.75
N ASN A 260 -16.03 6.17 -28.50
CA ASN A 260 -17.38 6.13 -29.07
C ASN A 260 -18.45 6.82 -28.21
N PHE A 261 -18.33 6.79 -26.88
CA PHE A 261 -19.40 7.24 -25.96
C PHE A 261 -19.75 8.72 -26.04
N ASP A 262 -18.80 9.54 -26.50
CA ASP A 262 -18.90 10.99 -26.66
C ASP A 262 -18.14 11.35 -27.94
N HIS A 263 -18.39 10.58 -29.00
CA HIS A 263 -17.82 10.84 -30.31
C HIS A 263 -18.59 11.98 -30.99
N THR A 264 -17.84 12.95 -31.45
CA THR A 264 -18.33 13.98 -32.34
C THR A 264 -17.31 14.04 -33.47
N GLY A 265 -17.74 13.89 -34.72
CA GLY A 265 -16.88 14.18 -35.87
C GLY A 265 -16.43 15.65 -35.87
N HIS A 266 -16.13 16.21 -37.05
CA HIS A 266 -15.64 17.59 -37.22
C HIS A 266 -16.53 18.72 -36.63
N HIS A 267 -17.67 18.40 -36.00
CA HIS A 267 -18.51 19.31 -35.25
C HIS A 267 -18.57 18.87 -33.79
N HIS A 268 -17.74 19.48 -32.94
CA HIS A 268 -17.79 19.31 -31.48
C HIS A 268 -19.21 19.61 -30.97
N ILE A 269 -19.86 18.67 -30.26
CA ILE A 269 -21.05 18.98 -29.46
C ILE A 269 -20.54 19.95 -28.37
N PRO A 270 -20.90 21.24 -28.43
CA PRO A 270 -20.37 22.20 -27.47
C PRO A 270 -20.84 21.81 -26.08
N SER A 271 -19.93 21.71 -25.12
CA SER A 271 -20.33 21.66 -23.72
C SER A 271 -21.12 22.94 -23.43
N ILE A 272 -22.36 22.80 -23.00
CA ILE A 272 -23.19 23.97 -22.66
C ILE A 272 -22.58 24.69 -21.44
N LEU A 273 -21.82 23.96 -20.62
CA LEU A 273 -21.03 24.50 -19.51
C LEU A 273 -19.96 25.53 -19.95
N SER A 274 -19.43 25.43 -21.17
CA SER A 274 -18.42 26.38 -21.70
C SER A 274 -18.96 27.80 -21.91
N SER A 275 -20.28 27.97 -21.98
CA SER A 275 -20.94 29.29 -22.03
C SER A 275 -21.10 29.94 -20.64
N VAL A 276 -20.94 29.16 -19.57
CA VAL A 276 -21.10 29.57 -18.17
C VAL A 276 -19.71 29.65 -17.51
N GLN A 277 -19.00 30.75 -17.78
CA GLN A 277 -17.91 31.28 -16.93
C GLN A 277 -16.75 30.34 -16.52
N TYR A 278 -16.45 29.29 -17.29
CA TYR A 278 -15.23 28.48 -17.14
C TYR A 278 -14.59 28.27 -18.52
N THR A 279 -13.85 29.29 -18.98
CA THR A 279 -13.02 29.22 -20.18
C THR A 279 -11.85 28.26 -19.96
N ASP A 280 -11.64 27.33 -20.90
CA ASP A 280 -10.47 26.45 -21.08
C ASP A 280 -10.29 25.24 -20.13
N VAL A 281 -11.35 24.62 -19.62
CA VAL A 281 -11.22 23.29 -19.00
C VAL A 281 -11.62 22.21 -20.02
N PRO A 282 -10.70 21.38 -20.54
CA PRO A 282 -11.09 20.23 -21.34
C PRO A 282 -11.91 19.27 -20.45
N SER A 283 -13.23 19.31 -20.63
CA SER A 283 -14.21 18.40 -20.04
C SER A 283 -13.96 16.97 -20.53
N SER A 284 -12.97 16.24 -20.01
CA SER A 284 -12.75 14.87 -20.53
C SER A 284 -11.91 13.90 -19.70
N ASP A 285 -11.34 14.24 -18.55
CA ASP A 285 -10.40 13.32 -17.88
C ASP A 285 -10.97 12.53 -16.70
N CYS A 286 -12.24 12.69 -16.37
CA CYS A 286 -12.91 11.87 -15.35
C CYS A 286 -13.37 10.55 -16.01
N TRP A 287 -12.83 9.42 -15.55
CA TRP A 287 -13.20 8.07 -16.01
C TRP A 287 -14.52 7.63 -15.39
N SER A 288 -14.77 7.97 -14.12
CA SER A 288 -15.97 7.55 -13.41
C SER A 288 -17.24 8.21 -13.94
N LEU A 289 -17.18 9.48 -14.36
CA LEU A 289 -18.35 10.21 -14.86
C LEU A 289 -19.02 9.55 -16.07
N PRO A 290 -18.35 9.26 -17.20
CA PRO A 290 -18.99 8.61 -18.34
C PRO A 290 -19.45 7.18 -18.01
N VAL A 291 -18.72 6.44 -17.17
CA VAL A 291 -19.14 5.10 -16.71
C VAL A 291 -20.49 5.19 -16.00
N VAL A 292 -20.61 6.11 -15.04
CA VAL A 292 -21.85 6.32 -14.26
C VAL A 292 -23.00 6.78 -15.17
N THR A 293 -22.75 7.72 -16.09
CA THR A 293 -23.75 8.22 -17.03
C THR A 293 -24.26 7.13 -17.98
N LEU A 294 -23.37 6.36 -18.60
CA LEU A 294 -23.75 5.24 -19.49
C LEU A 294 -24.51 4.16 -18.73
N THR A 295 -24.05 3.84 -17.52
CA THR A 295 -24.74 2.88 -16.65
C THR A 295 -26.14 3.37 -16.35
N MET A 296 -26.33 4.67 -16.08
CA MET A 296 -27.65 5.20 -15.81
C MET A 296 -28.62 5.01 -16.98
N ILE A 297 -28.16 5.28 -18.20
CA ILE A 297 -28.96 5.05 -19.40
C ILE A 297 -29.28 3.55 -19.54
N ALA A 298 -28.31 2.66 -19.35
CA ALA A 298 -28.48 1.22 -19.47
C ALA A 298 -29.51 0.66 -18.46
N LEU A 299 -29.45 1.11 -17.20
CA LEU A 299 -30.39 0.70 -16.14
C LEU A 299 -31.81 1.25 -16.35
N SER A 300 -31.97 2.26 -17.21
CA SER A 300 -33.27 2.89 -17.50
C SER A 300 -34.05 2.17 -18.60
N LEU A 301 -33.42 1.27 -19.36
CA LEU A 301 -34.04 0.59 -20.48
C LEU A 301 -35.06 -0.47 -19.99
N PRO A 302 -36.34 -0.41 -20.42
CA PRO A 302 -37.33 -1.41 -20.05
C PRO A 302 -37.15 -2.69 -20.88
N GLU A 303 -37.84 -3.75 -20.46
CA GLU A 303 -37.94 -5.06 -21.15
C GLU A 303 -36.66 -5.92 -21.20
N LEU A 304 -35.57 -5.51 -20.54
CA LEU A 304 -34.36 -6.32 -20.42
C LEU A 304 -34.50 -7.44 -19.38
N GLU A 305 -33.76 -8.53 -19.57
CA GLU A 305 -33.63 -9.56 -18.54
C GLU A 305 -33.05 -8.96 -17.25
N ASN A 306 -33.81 -9.01 -16.15
CA ASN A 306 -33.38 -8.48 -14.85
C ASN A 306 -31.98 -8.97 -14.45
N GLN A 307 -31.65 -10.22 -14.79
CA GLN A 307 -30.34 -10.80 -14.49
C GLN A 307 -29.18 -10.08 -15.22
N ALA A 308 -29.36 -9.66 -16.47
CA ALA A 308 -28.34 -8.96 -17.24
C ALA A 308 -28.09 -7.56 -16.68
N VAL A 309 -29.16 -6.85 -16.34
CA VAL A 309 -29.13 -5.52 -15.72
C VAL A 309 -28.45 -5.58 -14.34
N ASP A 310 -28.83 -6.54 -13.49
CA ASP A 310 -28.20 -6.77 -12.19
C ASP A 310 -26.71 -7.12 -12.33
N CYS A 311 -26.35 -7.95 -13.31
CA CYS A 311 -24.95 -8.30 -13.58
C CYS A 311 -24.13 -7.08 -14.01
N LEU A 312 -24.66 -6.20 -14.88
CA LEU A 312 -24.00 -4.96 -15.27
C LEU A 312 -23.82 -4.03 -14.06
N PHE A 313 -24.86 -3.84 -13.26
CA PHE A 313 -24.82 -3.01 -12.06
C PHE A 313 -23.73 -3.46 -11.07
N GLU A 314 -23.68 -4.76 -10.78
CA GLU A 314 -22.68 -5.36 -9.90
C GLU A 314 -21.26 -5.22 -10.44
N SER A 315 -21.09 -5.40 -11.76
CA SER A 315 -19.80 -5.24 -12.44
C SER A 315 -19.31 -3.79 -12.38
N VAL A 316 -20.19 -2.81 -12.62
CA VAL A 316 -19.87 -1.38 -12.53
C VAL A 316 -19.56 -0.99 -11.08
N ARG A 317 -20.31 -1.51 -10.11
CA ARG A 317 -20.06 -1.28 -8.68
C ARG A 317 -18.65 -1.72 -8.27
N GLU A 318 -18.24 -2.91 -8.72
CA GLU A 318 -16.89 -3.43 -8.51
C GLU A 318 -15.84 -2.59 -9.27
N GLY A 319 -16.10 -2.26 -10.54
CA GLY A 319 -15.23 -1.47 -11.41
C GLY A 319 -14.93 -0.08 -10.87
N LEU A 320 -15.96 0.64 -10.41
CA LEU A 320 -15.82 2.01 -9.90
C LEU A 320 -14.89 2.11 -8.70
N ARG A 321 -14.77 1.07 -7.87
CA ARG A 321 -13.79 1.02 -6.78
C ARG A 321 -12.34 1.16 -7.29
N TYR A 322 -12.03 0.53 -8.42
CA TYR A 322 -10.70 0.58 -9.02
C TYR A 322 -10.51 1.81 -9.92
N VAL A 323 -11.55 2.26 -10.63
CA VAL A 323 -11.53 3.53 -11.38
C VAL A 323 -11.25 4.71 -10.45
N GLN A 324 -11.95 4.80 -9.32
CA GLN A 324 -11.69 5.83 -8.30
C GLN A 324 -10.27 5.75 -7.75
N LEU A 325 -9.74 4.53 -7.55
CA LEU A 325 -8.35 4.34 -7.12
C LEU A 325 -7.35 4.91 -8.14
N VAL A 326 -7.60 4.73 -9.44
CA VAL A 326 -6.79 5.33 -10.52
C VAL A 326 -6.90 6.85 -10.49
N GLU A 327 -8.12 7.36 -10.40
CA GLU A 327 -8.39 8.81 -10.39
C GLU A 327 -7.71 9.52 -9.21
N GLU A 328 -7.83 8.97 -8.01
CA GLU A 328 -7.23 9.53 -6.79
C GLU A 328 -5.71 9.39 -6.77
N SER A 329 -5.15 8.36 -7.41
CA SER A 329 -3.70 8.09 -7.38
C SER A 329 -2.93 8.83 -8.48
N LEU A 330 -3.50 8.96 -9.68
CA LEU A 330 -2.79 9.42 -10.88
C LEU A 330 -3.43 10.65 -11.55
N ASN A 331 -4.64 11.04 -11.15
CA ASN A 331 -5.45 12.06 -11.85
C ASN A 331 -5.99 13.16 -10.90
N CYS A 332 -5.21 13.56 -9.92
CA CYS A 332 -5.69 14.33 -8.75
C CYS A 332 -5.51 15.86 -8.86
N THR A 333 -5.87 16.48 -10.00
CA THR A 333 -5.84 17.97 -10.13
C THR A 333 -7.12 18.60 -9.58
N TYR A 334 -7.05 19.85 -9.06
CA TYR A 334 -8.17 20.54 -8.40
C TYR A 334 -9.47 20.53 -9.24
N ASP A 335 -9.37 20.85 -10.53
CA ASP A 335 -10.52 20.88 -11.43
C ASP A 335 -11.11 19.51 -11.69
N ARG A 336 -10.33 18.42 -11.56
CA ARG A 336 -10.82 17.04 -11.76
C ARG A 336 -11.49 16.48 -10.52
N VAL A 337 -11.15 16.99 -9.33
CA VAL A 337 -11.76 16.58 -8.06
C VAL A 337 -13.27 16.91 -8.05
N SER A 338 -13.70 18.01 -8.67
CA SER A 338 -15.13 18.35 -8.78
C SER A 338 -15.90 17.34 -9.65
N PHE A 339 -15.35 16.93 -10.79
CA PHE A 339 -15.95 15.90 -11.65
C PHE A 339 -16.01 14.53 -10.98
N GLN A 340 -14.93 14.13 -10.29
CA GLN A 340 -14.89 12.87 -9.53
C GLN A 340 -15.89 12.88 -8.38
N LYS A 341 -16.08 14.02 -7.71
CA LYS A 341 -17.08 14.19 -6.66
C LYS A 341 -18.50 14.13 -7.25
N ALA A 342 -18.75 14.80 -8.37
CA ALA A 342 -20.03 14.76 -9.07
C ALA A 342 -20.40 13.33 -9.48
N ALA A 343 -19.45 12.60 -10.09
CA ALA A 343 -19.64 11.19 -10.48
C ALA A 343 -19.93 10.28 -9.27
N ARG A 344 -19.24 10.50 -8.13
CA ARG A 344 -19.50 9.77 -6.88
C ARG A 344 -20.90 10.03 -6.34
N THR A 345 -21.30 11.30 -6.25
CA THR A 345 -22.65 11.68 -5.77
C THR A 345 -23.73 11.07 -6.66
N LEU A 346 -23.55 11.15 -7.99
CA LEU A 346 -24.49 10.56 -8.93
C LEU A 346 -24.55 9.03 -8.80
N TRP A 347 -23.42 8.36 -8.63
CA TRP A 347 -23.40 6.91 -8.42
C TRP A 347 -24.12 6.50 -7.14
N ASP A 348 -23.96 7.25 -6.04
CA ASP A 348 -24.70 6.99 -4.80
C ASP A 348 -26.21 7.18 -5.00
N GLU A 349 -26.63 8.20 -5.74
CA GLU A 349 -28.04 8.43 -6.09
C GLU A 349 -28.62 7.25 -6.90
N ILE A 350 -27.91 6.77 -7.91
CA ILE A 350 -28.33 5.61 -8.71
C ILE A 350 -28.44 4.37 -7.84
N LYS A 351 -27.42 4.12 -7.01
CA LYS A 351 -27.29 2.92 -6.18
C LYS A 351 -28.36 2.82 -5.09
N PHE A 352 -28.72 3.94 -4.46
CA PHE A 352 -29.61 3.95 -3.30
C PHE A 352 -31.03 4.41 -3.62
N GLU A 353 -31.23 5.21 -4.67
CA GLU A 353 -32.52 5.84 -4.95
C GLU A 353 -33.12 5.50 -6.32
N GLU A 354 -32.36 4.88 -7.23
CA GLU A 354 -32.75 4.67 -8.65
C GLU A 354 -33.20 5.99 -9.31
N ARG A 355 -32.38 7.04 -9.14
CA ARG A 355 -32.65 8.39 -9.63
C ARG A 355 -31.48 9.03 -10.34
N TRP A 356 -31.79 9.96 -11.23
CA TRP A 356 -30.85 10.86 -11.86
C TRP A 356 -31.25 12.31 -11.57
N LEU A 357 -30.44 13.03 -10.79
CA LEU A 357 -30.66 14.43 -10.42
C LEU A 357 -32.08 14.66 -9.86
N GLY A 358 -32.52 13.78 -8.98
CA GLY A 358 -33.83 13.77 -8.33
C GLY A 358 -34.96 13.12 -9.13
N ASN A 359 -34.74 12.80 -10.42
CA ASN A 359 -35.77 12.23 -11.30
C ASN A 359 -35.77 10.70 -11.20
N LYS A 360 -36.94 10.08 -10.97
CA LYS A 360 -37.07 8.63 -10.80
C LYS A 360 -37.03 7.88 -12.13
N LEU A 361 -36.32 6.75 -12.16
CA LEU A 361 -36.25 5.88 -13.33
C LEU A 361 -37.54 5.11 -13.64
N ARG A 362 -38.37 4.84 -12.63
CA ARG A 362 -39.55 3.97 -12.79
C ARG A 362 -40.65 4.54 -13.68
N ASP A 363 -40.55 5.81 -14.05
CA ASP A 363 -41.49 6.48 -14.96
C ASP A 363 -41.27 6.07 -16.44
N PHE A 364 -40.18 5.34 -16.74
CA PHE A 364 -39.83 4.92 -18.11
C PHE A 364 -40.47 3.62 -18.60
N GLN A 365 -41.30 2.94 -17.79
CA GLN A 365 -41.87 1.62 -18.13
C GLN A 365 -42.69 1.56 -19.45
N VAL A 366 -43.12 2.71 -19.99
CA VAL A 366 -43.91 2.81 -21.23
C VAL A 366 -43.07 3.28 -22.43
N HIS A 367 -41.81 3.67 -22.21
CA HIS A 367 -40.98 4.31 -23.23
C HIS A 367 -40.12 3.30 -24.00
N ILE A 368 -40.01 3.47 -25.32
CA ILE A 368 -39.04 2.72 -26.14
C ILE A 368 -37.64 3.32 -25.93
N ALA A 369 -36.57 2.52 -26.06
CA ALA A 369 -35.16 2.94 -25.83
C ALA A 369 -34.83 4.35 -26.34
N ARG A 370 -35.21 4.67 -27.59
CA ARG A 370 -34.95 5.98 -28.19
C ARG A 370 -35.57 7.13 -27.39
N GLN A 371 -36.81 6.97 -26.93
CA GLN A 371 -37.52 8.01 -26.18
C GLN A 371 -36.87 8.27 -24.82
N ILE A 372 -36.27 7.23 -24.20
CA ILE A 372 -35.55 7.36 -22.94
C ILE A 372 -34.27 8.19 -23.15
N VAL A 373 -33.53 7.90 -24.22
CA VAL A 373 -32.32 8.67 -24.58
C VAL A 373 -32.68 10.12 -24.93
N GLU A 374 -33.76 10.35 -25.70
CA GLU A 374 -34.28 11.69 -25.99
C GLU A 374 -34.71 12.43 -24.71
N TRP A 375 -35.40 11.75 -23.79
CA TRP A 375 -35.79 12.31 -22.50
C TRP A 375 -34.60 12.77 -21.67
N PHE A 376 -33.56 11.93 -21.53
CA PHE A 376 -32.36 12.30 -20.78
C PHE A 376 -31.65 13.50 -21.41
N ARG A 377 -31.54 13.53 -22.73
CA ARG A 377 -30.97 14.67 -23.46
C ARG A 377 -31.76 15.95 -23.18
N ASP A 378 -33.07 15.91 -23.38
CA ASP A 378 -33.93 17.10 -23.30
C ASP A 378 -33.97 17.63 -21.86
N LYS A 379 -34.05 16.71 -20.89
CA LYS A 379 -34.01 17.05 -19.46
C LYS A 379 -32.67 17.66 -19.08
N ALA A 380 -31.55 17.07 -19.51
CA ALA A 380 -30.21 17.62 -19.28
C ALA A 380 -30.03 19.00 -19.92
N THR A 381 -30.54 19.19 -21.14
CA THR A 381 -30.53 20.48 -21.83
C THR A 381 -31.30 21.54 -21.04
N HIS A 382 -32.50 21.19 -20.58
CA HIS A 382 -33.32 22.08 -19.76
C HIS A 382 -32.62 22.44 -18.43
N TYR A 383 -31.97 21.48 -17.77
CA TYR A 383 -31.16 21.75 -16.56
C TYR A 383 -30.04 22.75 -16.85
N LEU A 384 -29.36 22.65 -18.00
CA LEU A 384 -28.24 23.52 -18.36
C LEU A 384 -28.68 24.90 -18.86
N SER A 385 -29.87 25.02 -19.43
CA SER A 385 -30.43 26.30 -19.92
C SER A 385 -30.97 27.21 -18.80
N GLY A 386 -31.16 26.70 -17.59
CA GLY A 386 -31.58 27.50 -16.42
C GLY A 386 -33.02 28.04 -16.48
N ASP A 387 -33.87 27.54 -17.39
CA ASP A 387 -35.20 28.09 -17.68
C ASP A 387 -36.32 27.54 -16.75
N GLY A 388 -35.94 26.87 -15.66
CA GLY A 388 -36.86 26.39 -14.63
C GLY A 388 -36.58 27.02 -13.27
N ASN A 389 -37.62 27.23 -12.46
CA ASN A 389 -37.59 27.66 -11.05
C ASN A 389 -36.79 26.72 -10.10
N THR A 390 -35.92 25.88 -10.61
CA THR A 390 -34.95 25.07 -9.87
C THR A 390 -33.69 25.91 -9.73
N GLU A 391 -33.43 26.43 -8.53
CA GLU A 391 -32.09 26.89 -8.16
C GLU A 391 -31.09 25.81 -8.58
N ILE A 392 -30.09 26.17 -9.38
CA ILE A 392 -28.99 25.27 -9.76
C ILE A 392 -28.22 24.99 -8.46
N ASP A 393 -28.53 23.88 -7.80
CA ASP A 393 -28.19 23.71 -6.38
C ASP A 393 -26.72 23.27 -6.19
N SER A 394 -26.04 22.77 -7.23
CA SER A 394 -24.57 22.66 -7.19
C SER A 394 -23.88 22.50 -8.56
N ILE A 395 -22.61 22.95 -8.64
CA ILE A 395 -21.68 22.72 -9.76
C ILE A 395 -21.64 21.23 -10.19
N GLY A 396 -21.83 20.30 -9.25
CA GLY A 396 -21.83 18.86 -9.53
C GLY A 396 -23.00 18.43 -10.41
N GLU A 397 -24.19 19.00 -10.21
CA GLU A 397 -25.38 18.69 -11.02
C GLU A 397 -25.20 19.17 -12.45
N SER A 398 -24.62 20.35 -12.65
CA SER A 398 -24.30 20.86 -13.99
C SER A 398 -23.30 19.96 -14.73
N ILE A 399 -22.29 19.42 -14.02
CA ILE A 399 -21.34 18.46 -14.59
C ILE A 399 -22.06 17.17 -15.03
N CYS A 400 -22.93 16.63 -14.18
CA CYS A 400 -23.72 15.44 -14.50
C CYS A 400 -24.67 15.68 -15.68
N ALA A 401 -25.34 16.83 -15.72
CA ALA A 401 -26.20 17.24 -16.82
C ALA A 401 -25.43 17.40 -18.13
N ASP A 402 -24.27 18.06 -18.13
CA ASP A 402 -23.44 18.21 -19.33
C ASP A 402 -22.97 16.84 -19.86
N SER A 403 -22.52 15.94 -18.98
CA SER A 403 -22.15 14.58 -19.37
C SER A 403 -23.34 13.82 -19.97
N MET A 404 -24.53 13.90 -19.35
CA MET A 404 -25.72 13.23 -19.83
C MET A 404 -26.14 13.77 -21.21
N HIS A 405 -26.19 15.09 -21.37
CA HIS A 405 -26.52 15.75 -22.64
C HIS A 405 -25.59 15.30 -23.78
N ARG A 406 -24.28 15.33 -23.56
CA ARG A 406 -23.29 14.99 -24.59
C ARG A 406 -23.36 13.53 -25.01
N ILE A 407 -23.43 12.62 -24.04
CA ILE A 407 -23.49 11.18 -24.30
C ILE A 407 -24.79 10.80 -25.02
N THR A 408 -25.92 11.33 -24.58
CA THR A 408 -27.22 11.04 -25.20
C THR A 408 -27.33 11.62 -26.61
N GLU A 409 -26.82 12.83 -26.87
CA GLU A 409 -26.71 13.37 -28.23
C GLU A 409 -25.84 12.48 -29.13
N THR A 410 -24.68 12.02 -28.64
CA THR A 410 -23.83 11.09 -29.39
C THR A 410 -24.58 9.79 -29.71
N ILE A 411 -25.24 9.16 -28.72
CA ILE A 411 -26.03 7.94 -28.93
C ILE A 411 -27.12 8.17 -29.99
N LEU A 412 -27.85 9.29 -29.93
CA LEU A 412 -28.88 9.62 -30.91
C LEU A 412 -28.32 9.75 -32.34
N ARG A 413 -27.11 10.31 -32.47
CA ARG A 413 -26.45 10.54 -33.77
C ARG A 413 -25.66 9.36 -34.32
N THR A 414 -25.26 8.40 -33.51
CA THR A 414 -24.50 7.23 -33.97
C THR A 414 -25.40 6.00 -34.07
N PHE A 415 -26.32 5.86 -33.12
CA PHE A 415 -27.18 4.70 -33.04
C PHE A 415 -28.45 4.87 -33.87
N TYR A 416 -29.11 6.03 -33.89
CA TYR A 416 -30.47 6.16 -34.43
C TYR A 416 -30.62 6.85 -35.81
N THR A 417 -29.55 7.36 -36.41
CA THR A 417 -29.61 8.20 -37.63
C THR A 417 -29.25 7.50 -38.94
N ASN A 418 -28.61 6.31 -38.92
CA ASN A 418 -27.94 5.77 -40.12
C ASN A 418 -28.43 4.41 -40.66
N ASN A 419 -29.46 3.75 -40.11
CA ASN A 419 -29.96 2.48 -40.65
C ASN A 419 -31.50 2.42 -40.66
N ASP A 420 -32.09 1.94 -41.77
CA ASP A 420 -33.55 1.73 -41.96
C ASP A 420 -34.14 0.58 -41.11
N ALA A 421 -33.30 -0.11 -40.33
CA ALA A 421 -33.73 -1.20 -39.45
C ALA A 421 -34.05 -0.67 -38.04
N PRO A 422 -35.19 -1.10 -37.42
CA PRO A 422 -35.48 -0.76 -36.04
C PRO A 422 -34.44 -1.41 -35.13
N LYS A 423 -33.66 -0.58 -34.42
CA LYS A 423 -32.69 -1.06 -33.44
C LYS A 423 -33.39 -1.45 -32.14
N SER A 424 -33.03 -2.61 -31.60
CA SER A 424 -33.67 -3.15 -30.40
C SER A 424 -33.11 -2.50 -29.12
N GLN A 425 -33.86 -2.64 -28.02
CA GLN A 425 -33.40 -2.28 -26.68
C GLN A 425 -32.16 -3.08 -26.26
N GLU A 426 -32.13 -4.36 -26.62
CA GLU A 426 -31.02 -5.28 -26.36
C GLU A 426 -29.74 -4.81 -27.06
N GLU A 427 -29.81 -4.41 -28.33
CA GLU A 427 -28.65 -3.91 -29.09
C GLU A 427 -28.07 -2.63 -28.47
N LEU A 428 -28.94 -1.73 -27.98
CA LEU A 428 -28.47 -0.54 -27.26
C LEU A 428 -27.81 -0.93 -25.93
N PHE A 429 -28.40 -1.86 -25.18
CA PHE A 429 -27.85 -2.32 -23.90
C PHE A 429 -26.48 -2.99 -24.07
N GLU A 430 -26.30 -3.85 -25.07
CA GLU A 430 -25.00 -4.45 -25.42
C GLU A 430 -23.98 -3.38 -25.78
N THR A 431 -24.38 -2.42 -26.61
CA THR A 431 -23.51 -1.29 -27.02
C THR A 431 -23.06 -0.46 -25.80
N LEU A 432 -23.98 -0.16 -24.87
CA LEU A 432 -23.67 0.56 -23.64
C LEU A 432 -22.76 -0.26 -22.72
N SER A 433 -23.04 -1.56 -22.55
CA SER A 433 -22.26 -2.48 -21.74
C SER A 433 -20.82 -2.59 -22.25
N SER A 434 -20.65 -2.68 -23.56
CA SER A 434 -19.34 -2.70 -24.22
C SER A 434 -18.58 -1.38 -24.03
N MET A 435 -19.24 -0.22 -24.20
CA MET A 435 -18.61 1.07 -23.92
C MET A 435 -18.17 1.22 -22.46
N ILE A 436 -19.00 0.78 -21.51
CA ILE A 436 -18.68 0.77 -20.08
C ILE A 436 -17.46 -0.12 -19.81
N ALA A 437 -17.46 -1.35 -20.35
CA ALA A 437 -16.37 -2.30 -20.20
C ALA A 437 -15.05 -1.74 -20.74
N ASP A 438 -15.10 -1.06 -21.90
CA ASP A 438 -13.92 -0.45 -22.53
C ASP A 438 -13.36 0.72 -21.72
N ILE A 439 -14.23 1.60 -21.22
CA ILE A 439 -13.80 2.75 -20.40
C ILE A 439 -13.18 2.26 -19.10
N ILE A 440 -13.79 1.26 -18.44
CA ILE A 440 -13.22 0.66 -17.23
C ILE A 440 -11.91 -0.05 -17.57
N GLY A 441 -11.89 -0.93 -18.58
CA GLY A 441 -10.71 -1.69 -19.00
C GLY A 441 -9.51 -0.81 -19.30
N ALA A 442 -9.70 0.22 -20.14
CA ALA A 442 -8.69 1.23 -20.44
C ALA A 442 -8.18 1.94 -19.17
N CYS A 443 -9.09 2.37 -18.28
CA CYS A 443 -8.70 2.98 -17.00
C CYS A 443 -7.81 2.04 -16.16
N LEU A 444 -8.16 0.75 -16.10
CA LEU A 444 -7.50 -0.26 -15.28
C LEU A 444 -6.14 -0.72 -15.83
N THR A 445 -5.80 -0.40 -17.07
CA THR A 445 -4.41 -0.55 -17.57
C THR A 445 -3.39 0.21 -16.73
N ASN A 446 -3.83 1.18 -15.93
CA ASN A 446 -2.99 1.96 -15.01
C ASN A 446 -2.74 1.27 -13.65
N LEU A 447 -3.39 0.13 -13.35
CA LEU A 447 -3.21 -0.60 -12.08
C LEU A 447 -1.75 -0.97 -11.76
N PRO A 448 -0.93 -1.46 -12.72
CA PRO A 448 0.48 -1.74 -12.46
C PRO A 448 1.28 -0.54 -11.93
N GLN A 449 1.01 0.66 -12.47
CA GLN A 449 1.65 1.89 -12.02
C GLN A 449 1.23 2.24 -10.59
N ILE A 450 -0.04 2.06 -10.24
CA ILE A 450 -0.56 2.32 -8.88
C ILE A 450 0.07 1.37 -7.86
N ILE A 451 0.15 0.07 -8.18
CA ILE A 451 0.78 -0.93 -7.32
C ILE A 451 2.24 -0.56 -7.06
N THR A 452 2.96 -0.18 -8.11
CA THR A 452 4.35 0.30 -8.04
C THR A 452 4.46 1.54 -7.16
N MET A 453 3.65 2.58 -7.44
CA MET A 453 3.65 3.84 -6.69
C MET A 453 3.33 3.65 -5.20
N LYS A 454 2.40 2.76 -4.85
CA LYS A 454 2.09 2.44 -3.45
C LYS A 454 3.30 1.81 -2.73
N CYS A 455 4.14 1.07 -3.44
CA CYS A 455 5.38 0.51 -2.88
C CYS A 455 6.43 1.61 -2.60
N HIS A 456 6.49 2.64 -3.45
CA HIS A 456 7.42 3.77 -3.33
C HIS A 456 6.96 4.81 -2.30
N THR A 457 7.07 4.52 -1.01
CA THR A 457 6.77 5.49 0.08
C THR A 457 8.02 5.89 0.86
N TYR A 458 8.19 7.21 1.07
CA TYR A 458 9.38 7.77 1.73
C TYR A 458 9.33 7.66 3.27
N SER A 459 8.16 7.91 3.88
CA SER A 459 7.96 7.76 5.33
C SER A 459 8.21 6.31 5.75
N ARG A 460 9.07 6.10 6.75
CA ARG A 460 9.44 4.76 7.24
C ARG A 460 8.24 4.14 7.96
N GLU A 461 7.45 4.98 8.62
CA GLU A 461 6.31 4.65 9.46
C GLU A 461 5.16 4.07 8.63
N GLU A 462 4.92 4.58 7.42
CA GLU A 462 3.77 4.19 6.59
C GLU A 462 4.15 3.15 5.53
N ARG A 463 5.44 2.97 5.23
CA ARG A 463 5.92 2.09 4.16
C ARG A 463 5.40 0.66 4.29
N GLN A 464 5.43 0.08 5.49
CA GLN A 464 4.96 -1.30 5.69
C GLN A 464 3.46 -1.42 5.41
N ALA A 465 2.65 -0.47 5.86
CA ALA A 465 1.21 -0.44 5.58
C ALA A 465 0.93 -0.29 4.07
N ARG A 466 1.61 0.64 3.40
CA ARG A 466 1.39 0.88 1.96
C ARG A 466 1.85 -0.27 1.07
N VAL A 467 2.98 -0.92 1.39
CA VAL A 467 3.42 -2.13 0.65
C VAL A 467 2.48 -3.30 0.93
N LYS A 468 1.95 -3.44 2.15
CA LYS A 468 0.92 -4.43 2.47
C LYS A 468 -0.34 -4.22 1.63
N ASP A 469 -0.78 -2.97 1.46
CA ASP A 469 -1.94 -2.65 0.63
C ASP A 469 -1.64 -2.86 -0.86
N ALA A 470 -0.43 -2.56 -1.33
CA ALA A 470 0.00 -2.90 -2.68
C ALA A 470 -0.02 -4.41 -2.94
N ALA A 471 0.41 -5.22 -1.95
CA ALA A 471 0.38 -6.68 -2.06
C ALA A 471 -1.05 -7.23 -2.15
N LYS A 472 -1.98 -6.70 -1.34
CA LYS A 472 -3.40 -7.07 -1.44
C LYS A 472 -3.99 -6.63 -2.77
N LEU A 473 -3.74 -5.40 -3.21
CA LEU A 473 -4.22 -4.88 -4.49
C LEU A 473 -3.73 -5.74 -5.65
N LEU A 474 -2.44 -6.11 -5.66
CA LEU A 474 -1.88 -7.02 -6.66
C LEU A 474 -2.66 -8.33 -6.71
N GLY A 475 -2.96 -8.94 -5.55
CA GLY A 475 -3.76 -10.17 -5.49
C GLY A 475 -5.19 -9.98 -5.99
N GLU A 476 -5.84 -8.86 -5.63
CA GLU A 476 -7.20 -8.50 -6.05
C GLU A 476 -7.30 -8.29 -7.57
N THR A 477 -6.24 -7.83 -8.23
CA THR A 477 -6.30 -7.41 -9.63
C THR A 477 -5.42 -8.23 -10.58
N THR A 478 -4.81 -9.33 -10.11
CA THR A 478 -3.92 -10.16 -10.95
C THR A 478 -4.58 -10.58 -12.26
N GLN A 479 -5.77 -11.17 -12.19
CA GLN A 479 -6.49 -11.67 -13.36
C GLN A 479 -6.91 -10.53 -14.31
N ILE A 480 -7.31 -9.38 -13.77
CA ILE A 480 -7.61 -8.18 -14.58
C ILE A 480 -6.36 -7.75 -15.35
N ILE A 481 -5.22 -7.65 -14.65
CA ILE A 481 -3.97 -7.19 -15.28
C ILE A 481 -3.55 -8.17 -16.38
N GLU A 482 -3.61 -9.49 -16.15
CA GLU A 482 -3.30 -10.49 -17.17
C GLU A 482 -4.22 -10.35 -18.39
N MET A 483 -5.53 -10.26 -18.17
CA MET A 483 -6.51 -10.14 -19.24
C MET A 483 -6.30 -8.88 -20.09
N LEU A 484 -6.05 -7.72 -19.46
CA LEU A 484 -5.86 -6.46 -20.19
C LEU A 484 -4.58 -6.46 -21.04
N GLN A 485 -3.59 -7.32 -20.75
CA GLN A 485 -2.38 -7.43 -21.58
C GLN A 485 -2.66 -8.02 -22.95
N ASP A 486 -3.72 -8.83 -23.05
CA ASP A 486 -4.14 -9.49 -24.30
C ASP A 486 -5.07 -8.61 -25.15
N HIS A 487 -5.46 -7.41 -24.68
CA HIS A 487 -6.43 -6.53 -25.34
C HIS A 487 -5.80 -5.50 -26.30
N ASP A 488 -4.60 -5.75 -26.84
CA ASP A 488 -3.89 -4.85 -27.77
C ASP A 488 -3.95 -3.37 -27.35
N ILE A 489 -3.40 -3.08 -26.17
CA ILE A 489 -3.42 -1.74 -25.57
C ILE A 489 -2.84 -0.71 -26.58
N PRO A 490 -3.55 0.41 -26.84
CA PRO A 490 -3.07 1.50 -27.67
C PRO A 490 -1.66 1.98 -27.30
N ASN A 491 -0.85 2.34 -28.30
CA ASN A 491 0.52 2.84 -28.08
C ASN A 491 0.52 4.31 -27.62
N ILE A 492 -0.01 4.55 -26.42
CA ILE A 492 -0.06 5.84 -25.74
C ILE A 492 1.14 5.94 -24.78
N TYR A 493 1.73 7.12 -24.66
CA TYR A 493 2.81 7.35 -23.69
C TYR A 493 2.34 6.98 -22.27
N PRO A 494 3.14 6.27 -21.46
CA PRO A 494 2.72 5.85 -20.11
C PRO A 494 2.36 7.00 -19.16
N SER A 495 2.88 8.21 -19.39
CA SER A 495 2.47 9.41 -18.64
C SER A 495 1.07 9.91 -19.01
N ASP A 496 0.58 9.55 -20.19
CA ASP A 496 -0.68 10.01 -20.77
C ASP A 496 -1.81 8.99 -20.57
N MET A 497 -1.46 7.71 -20.35
CA MET A 497 -2.38 6.60 -20.04
C MET A 497 -3.39 6.86 -18.90
N PRO A 498 -3.07 7.63 -17.84
CA PRO A 498 -4.04 7.92 -16.79
C PRO A 498 -5.16 8.88 -17.19
N PHE A 499 -5.06 9.56 -18.34
CA PHE A 499 -5.95 10.66 -18.72
C PHE A 499 -6.89 10.24 -19.87
N LEU A 500 -8.19 10.16 -19.60
CA LEU A 500 -9.20 9.74 -20.59
C LEU A 500 -9.18 10.60 -21.87
N GLY A 501 -8.95 11.90 -21.75
CA GLY A 501 -8.82 12.81 -22.89
C GLY A 501 -7.66 12.45 -23.82
N LYS A 502 -6.57 11.87 -23.29
CA LYS A 502 -5.42 11.41 -24.10
C LYS A 502 -5.75 10.16 -24.89
N TRP A 503 -6.46 9.21 -24.29
CA TRP A 503 -7.00 8.06 -25.01
C TRP A 503 -7.91 8.49 -26.14
N ARG A 504 -8.81 9.42 -25.86
CA ARG A 504 -9.74 9.95 -26.87
C ARG A 504 -9.02 10.69 -27.99
N ALA A 505 -7.99 11.47 -27.68
CA ALA A 505 -7.16 12.14 -28.69
C ALA A 505 -6.45 11.13 -29.61
N TYR A 506 -5.88 10.07 -29.03
CA TYR A 506 -5.21 9.00 -29.78
C TYR A 506 -6.13 8.37 -30.84
N PHE A 507 -7.37 8.03 -30.46
CA PHE A 507 -8.32 7.44 -31.42
C PHE A 507 -8.75 8.43 -32.51
N ARG A 508 -8.89 9.73 -32.20
CA ARG A 508 -9.21 10.75 -33.21
C ARG A 508 -8.10 10.90 -34.24
N GLU A 509 -6.83 10.90 -33.80
CA GLU A 509 -5.67 11.04 -34.68
C GLU A 509 -5.46 9.79 -35.55
N SER A 510 -5.75 8.60 -35.01
CA SER A 510 -5.64 7.32 -35.72
C SER A 510 -6.73 7.10 -36.79
N LEU A 511 -7.80 7.91 -36.77
CA LEU A 511 -8.91 7.88 -37.73
C LEU A 511 -8.72 8.89 -38.89
N ILE A 512 -7.60 9.62 -38.95
CA ILE A 512 -7.26 10.53 -40.05
C ILE A 512 -6.38 9.75 -41.05
N PRO A 513 -6.89 9.41 -42.26
CA PRO A 513 -6.13 8.73 -43.29
C PRO A 513 -4.99 9.57 -43.88
#